data_AF-A0A1H3MBC2-F1
#
_entry.id   AF-A0A1H3MBC2-F1
#
_cell.length_a   1.000
_cell.length_b   1.000
_cell.length_c   1.000
_cell.angle_alpha   90.00
_cell.angle_beta   90.00
_cell.angle_gamma   90.00
#
_symmetry.space_group_name_H-M   'P 1'
#
loop_
_entity.id
_entity.type
_entity.pdbx_description
1 polymer ?
#
loop_
_entity_poly.entity_id
_entity_poly.type
_entity_poly.pdbx_seq_one_letter_code
_entity_poly.pdbx_strand_id
1 'polypeptide(L)' 'MHRVKGLEFDYVFAVAVNKKVLPFGTRADFEDDISLEEFRNGEKCLLYVTLTRARKSACVTCYGGLSELVGK' A
#
# COMPACT_ATOMS: atom_id res chain seq x y z
N MET A 1 2.14 6.56 4.38
CA MET A 1 1.08 5.73 5.02
C MET A 1 1.25 5.62 6.54
N HIS A 2 2.43 5.26 7.08
CA HIS A 2 2.65 5.03 8.52
C HIS A 2 2.08 6.07 9.52
N ARG A 3 2.02 7.36 9.17
CA ARG A 3 1.57 8.43 10.07
C ARG A 3 0.05 8.54 10.24
N VAL A 4 -0.74 7.80 9.45
CA VAL A 4 -2.23 7.84 9.51
C VAL A 4 -2.80 6.90 10.57
N LYS A 5 -1.95 6.08 11.22
CA LYS A 5 -2.38 5.15 12.26
C LYS A 5 -2.93 5.92 13.46
N GLY A 6 -4.18 5.62 13.83
CA GLY A 6 -4.88 6.30 14.93
C GLY A 6 -5.59 7.60 14.54
N LEU A 7 -5.56 7.97 13.25
CA LEU A 7 -6.32 9.09 12.70
C LEU A 7 -7.47 8.57 11.83
N GLU A 8 -8.49 9.38 11.66
CA GLU A 8 -9.62 9.14 10.77
C GLU A 8 -9.93 10.39 9.96
N PHE A 9 -10.39 10.20 8.73
CA PHE A 9 -10.71 11.27 7.80
C PHE A 9 -12.01 10.95 7.08
N ASP A 10 -12.81 11.96 6.75
CA ASP A 10 -14.04 11.74 5.97
C ASP A 10 -13.73 11.15 4.58
N TYR A 11 -12.65 11.62 3.95
CA TYR A 11 -12.21 11.17 2.64
C TYR A 11 -10.70 10.87 2.67
N VAL A 12 -10.29 9.76 2.06
CA VAL A 12 -8.87 9.38 1.92
C VAL A 12 -8.54 9.14 0.45
N PHE A 13 -7.42 9.70 0.01
CA PHE A 13 -6.87 9.46 -1.33
C PHE A 13 -5.53 8.74 -1.20
N ALA A 14 -5.48 7.47 -1.58
CA ALA A 14 -4.24 6.73 -1.75
C ALA A 14 -3.72 7.00 -3.16
N VAL A 15 -2.68 7.83 -3.25
CA VAL A 15 -2.14 8.32 -4.53
C VAL A 15 -0.90 7.54 -4.96
N ALA A 16 -0.70 7.46 -6.28
CA ALA A 16 0.43 6.78 -6.90
C ALA A 16 0.59 5.31 -6.46
N VAL A 17 -0.52 4.58 -6.35
CA VAL A 17 -0.55 3.15 -6.04
C VAL A 17 -0.15 2.35 -7.27
N ASN A 18 1.13 2.44 -7.64
CA ASN A 18 1.65 1.94 -8.90
C ASN A 18 2.61 0.77 -8.72
N LYS A 19 2.76 -0.04 -9.77
CA LYS A 19 3.80 -1.05 -9.87
C LYS A 19 5.17 -0.40 -9.73
N LYS A 20 6.08 -1.05 -8.98
CA LYS A 20 7.43 -0.56 -8.63
C LYS A 20 7.46 0.70 -7.73
N VAL A 21 6.31 1.27 -7.38
CA VAL A 21 6.20 2.34 -6.38
C VAL A 21 5.66 1.77 -5.07
N LEU A 22 4.66 0.88 -5.17
CA LEU A 22 4.10 0.15 -4.05
C LEU A 22 3.99 -1.34 -4.44
N PRO A 23 4.64 -2.27 -3.72
CA PRO A 23 5.56 -2.04 -2.60
C PRO A 23 6.88 -1.37 -3.06
N PHE A 24 7.47 -0.52 -2.21
CA PHE A 24 8.75 0.16 -2.52
C PHE A 24 9.95 -0.72 -2.12
N GLY A 25 10.24 -1.73 -2.94
CA GLY A 25 11.35 -2.64 -2.75
C GLY A 25 11.44 -3.63 -3.91
N THR A 26 12.61 -4.23 -4.10
CA THR A 26 12.90 -5.22 -5.12
C THR A 26 13.31 -6.55 -4.48
N ARG A 27 13.23 -7.66 -5.22
CA ARG A 27 13.65 -8.99 -4.71
C ARG A 27 15.09 -8.99 -4.19
N ALA A 28 15.96 -8.18 -4.79
CA ALA A 28 17.38 -8.07 -4.45
C ALA A 28 17.63 -7.42 -3.09
N ASP A 29 16.63 -6.73 -2.52
CA ASP A 29 16.74 -6.11 -1.19
C ASP A 29 16.52 -7.12 -0.04
N PHE A 30 16.25 -8.39 -0.35
CA PHE A 30 15.90 -9.43 0.64
C PHE A 30 16.73 -10.69 0.46
N GLU A 31 17.23 -11.26 1.56
CA GLU A 31 18.09 -12.45 1.56
C GLU A 31 17.33 -13.73 1.18
N ASP A 32 16.07 -13.85 1.59
CA ASP A 32 15.24 -15.02 1.35
C ASP A 32 13.79 -14.64 0.95
N ASP A 33 13.02 -15.64 0.51
CA ASP A 33 11.63 -15.43 0.08
C ASP A 33 10.69 -15.11 1.24
N ILE A 34 11.03 -15.56 2.47
CA ILE A 34 10.22 -15.34 3.67
C ILE A 34 10.23 -13.85 4.01
N SER A 35 11.41 -13.24 4.07
CA SER A 35 11.63 -11.82 4.35
C SER A 35 10.97 -10.92 3.30
N LEU A 36 11.02 -11.32 2.03
CA LEU A 36 10.31 -10.63 0.95
C LEU A 36 8.79 -10.68 1.16
N GLU A 37 8.25 -11.85 1.50
CA GLU A 37 6.82 -12.02 1.72
C GLU A 37 6.35 -11.22 2.94
N GLU A 38 7.11 -11.22 4.04
CA GLU A 38 6.85 -10.41 5.22
C GLU A 38 6.81 -8.91 4.88
N PHE A 39 7.78 -8.43 4.09
CA PHE A 39 7.80 -7.05 3.61
C PHE A 39 6.56 -6.72 2.77
N ARG A 40 6.21 -7.58 1.80
CA ARG A 40 5.00 -7.42 0.97
C ARG A 40 3.73 -7.39 1.80
N ASN A 41 3.64 -8.27 2.80
CA ASN A 41 2.52 -8.32 3.73
C ASN A 41 2.44 -7.04 4.57
N GLY A 42 3.58 -6.49 5.00
CA GLY A 42 3.67 -5.21 5.69
C GLY A 42 3.12 -4.04 4.86
N GLU A 43 3.56 -3.92 3.60
CA GLU A 43 3.10 -2.88 2.67
C GLU A 43 1.59 -3.01 2.37
N LYS A 44 1.10 -4.24 2.21
CA LYS A 44 -0.34 -4.53 2.04
C LYS A 44 -1.14 -4.12 3.27
N CYS A 45 -0.63 -4.42 4.48
CA CYS A 45 -1.25 -3.99 5.73
C CYS A 45 -1.29 -2.46 5.84
N LEU A 46 -0.24 -1.75 5.43
CA LEU A 46 -0.21 -0.28 5.45
C LEU A 46 -1.22 0.34 4.50
N LEU A 47 -1.35 -0.22 3.29
CA LEU A 47 -2.37 0.21 2.34
C LEU A 47 -3.77 -0.01 2.92
N TYR A 48 -4.03 -1.18 3.49
CA TYR A 48 -5.30 -1.49 4.15
C TYR A 48 -5.62 -0.52 5.29
N VAL A 49 -4.66 -0.29 6.20
CA VAL A 49 -4.80 0.66 7.32
C VAL A 49 -5.08 2.07 6.80
N THR A 50 -4.46 2.47 5.70
CA THR A 50 -4.67 3.79 5.10
C THR A 50 -6.08 3.93 4.54
N LEU A 51 -6.53 2.95 3.74
CA LEU A 51 -7.87 2.97 3.13
C LEU A 51 -8.98 2.91 4.18
N THR A 52 -8.79 2.13 5.25
CA THR A 52 -9.74 2.02 6.36
C THR A 52 -9.78 3.24 7.28
N ARG A 53 -8.93 4.25 7.07
CA ARG A 53 -9.07 5.55 7.76
C ARG A 53 -10.16 6.44 7.16
N ALA A 54 -10.70 6.07 6.00
CA ALA A 54 -11.82 6.78 5.40
C ALA A 54 -13.14 6.45 6.10
N ARG A 55 -13.86 7.48 6.54
CA ARG A 55 -15.19 7.34 7.13
C ARG A 55 -16.31 7.31 6.09
N LYS A 56 -16.14 8.03 4.97
CA LYS A 56 -17.13 8.10 3.88
C LYS A 56 -16.65 7.44 2.61
N SER A 57 -15.49 7.83 2.09
CA SER A 57 -14.96 7.26 0.84
C SER A 57 -13.44 7.23 0.81
N ALA A 58 -12.92 6.14 0.26
CA ALA A 58 -11.51 5.99 -0.07
C ALA A 58 -11.36 5.90 -1.59
N CYS A 59 -10.43 6.67 -2.15
CA CYS A 59 -10.09 6.66 -3.56
C CYS A 59 -8.64 6.18 -3.72
N VAL A 60 -8.44 5.19 -4.60
CA VAL A 60 -7.11 4.75 -5.01
C VAL A 60 -6.85 5.28 -6.40
N THR A 61 -5.72 5.96 -6.59
CA THR A 61 -5.31 6.44 -7.91
C THR A 61 -3.99 5.80 -8.32
N CYS A 62 -3.89 5.51 -9.61
CA CYS A 62 -2.69 4.98 -10.23
C CYS A 62 -2.42 5.66 -11.56
N TYR A 63 -1.18 5.58 -12.02
CA TYR A 63 -0.77 5.95 -13.37
C TYR A 63 0.15 4.86 -13.93
N GLY A 64 0.09 4.62 -15.24
CA GLY A 64 0.83 3.52 -15.86
C GLY A 64 0.29 2.17 -15.39
N GLY A 65 1.07 1.43 -14.61
CA GLY A 65 0.69 0.12 -14.09
C GLY A 65 0.23 0.18 -12.64
N LEU A 66 -0.93 -0.41 -12.33
CA LEU A 66 -1.44 -0.55 -10.97
C LEU A 66 -0.49 -1.42 -10.12
N SER A 67 -0.38 -1.09 -8.83
CA SER A 67 0.37 -1.89 -7.85
C SER A 67 -0.13 -3.35 -7.83
N GLU A 68 0.81 -4.30 -7.73
CA GLU A 68 0.49 -5.73 -7.55
C GLU A 68 -0.21 -6.05 -6.23
N LEU A 69 -0.29 -5.09 -5.30
CA LEU A 69 -1.06 -5.22 -4.06
C LEU A 69 -2.56 -4.95 -4.26
N VAL A 70 -2.97 -4.44 -5.42
CA VAL A 70 -4.36 -4.06 -5.73
C VAL A 70 -4.85 -4.82 -6.96
N GLY A 71 -5.90 -5.63 -6.80
CA GLY A 71 -6.46 -6.47 -7.86
C GLY A 71 -5.79 -7.85 -7.97
N LYS A 72 -6.43 -8.78 -8.69
CA LYS A 72 -5.85 -10.06 -9.12
C LYS A 72 -5.36 -9.93 -10.55
#